data_AF-A0A520A5X2-F1
#
_entry.id   AF-A0A520A5X2-F1
#
_cell.length_a   1.000
_cell.length_b   1.000
_cell.length_c   1.000
_cell.angle_alpha   90.00
_cell.angle_beta   90.00
_cell.angle_gamma   90.00
#
_symmetry.space_group_name_H-M   'P 1'
#
loop_
_entity.id
_entity.type
_entity.pdbx_description
1 polymer ?
#
loop_
_entity_poly.entity_id
_entity_poly.type
_entity_poly.pdbx_seq_one_letter_code
_entity_poly.pdbx_strand_id
1 'polypeptide(L)'
;MKGAGEPQTNNAVNIQPLLNQQIKAPAPTQRFGTVSQRLPIGLDDHVRLESVQMLNQLLADTISLRDLYKKSHWQVVGPTFYQLHLLFDKHYEEQAELVDTIAERIQ
;
A
#
# COMPACT_ATOMS: atom_id res chain seq x y z
N MET A 1 -3.58 -56.78 -35.79
CA MET A 1 -3.62 -55.35 -36.19
C MET A 1 -4.43 -54.58 -35.17
N LYS A 2 -3.79 -53.89 -34.23
CA LYS A 2 -4.41 -52.93 -33.32
C LYS A 2 -3.50 -51.71 -33.25
N GLY A 3 -3.90 -50.64 -33.93
CA GLY A 3 -3.28 -49.32 -33.83
C GLY A 3 -4.41 -48.32 -33.68
N ALA A 4 -4.95 -48.21 -32.46
CA ALA A 4 -5.88 -47.14 -32.11
C ALA A 4 -5.02 -46.02 -31.51
N GLY A 5 -5.01 -44.87 -32.18
CA GLY A 5 -4.22 -43.70 -31.80
C GLY A 5 -4.58 -43.19 -30.41
N GLU A 6 -3.56 -42.93 -29.60
CA GLU A 6 -3.69 -42.29 -28.30
C GLU A 6 -4.24 -40.86 -28.49
N PRO A 7 -5.20 -40.43 -27.66
CA PRO A 7 -5.70 -39.07 -27.69
C PRO A 7 -4.63 -38.13 -27.13
N GLN A 8 -4.06 -37.30 -27.99
CA GLN A 8 -3.22 -36.17 -27.61
C GLN A 8 -4.07 -35.24 -26.72
N THR A 9 -3.74 -35.18 -25.43
CA THR A 9 -4.42 -34.28 -24.50
C THR A 9 -3.91 -32.87 -24.76
N ASN A 10 -4.76 -32.04 -25.36
CA ASN A 10 -4.52 -30.60 -25.42
C ASN A 10 -4.40 -30.09 -23.98
N ASN A 11 -3.22 -29.59 -23.60
CA ASN A 11 -3.00 -28.88 -22.35
C ASN A 11 -3.85 -27.60 -22.37
N ALA A 12 -5.10 -27.72 -21.91
CA ALA A 12 -5.98 -26.58 -21.70
C ALA A 12 -5.25 -25.57 -20.81
N VAL A 13 -5.09 -24.35 -21.31
CA VAL A 13 -4.51 -23.24 -20.54
C VAL A 13 -5.30 -23.10 -19.24
N ASN A 14 -4.63 -23.32 -18.11
CA ASN A 14 -5.27 -23.20 -16.81
C ASN A 14 -5.46 -21.71 -16.49
N ILE A 15 -6.72 -21.26 -16.48
CA ILE A 15 -7.14 -19.88 -16.21
C ILE A 15 -7.39 -19.63 -14.71
N GLN A 16 -7.17 -20.63 -13.86
CA GLN A 16 -7.38 -20.48 -12.42
C GLN A 16 -6.29 -19.60 -11.80
N PRO A 17 -6.65 -18.73 -10.83
CA PRO A 17 -5.66 -17.98 -10.08
C PRO A 17 -4.71 -18.94 -9.37
N LEU A 18 -3.41 -18.65 -9.45
CA LEU A 18 -2.42 -19.36 -8.65
C LEU A 18 -2.54 -18.87 -7.20
N LEU A 19 -3.22 -19.65 -6.37
CA LEU A 19 -3.27 -19.40 -4.94
C LEU A 19 -1.88 -19.63 -4.33
N ASN A 20 -1.61 -18.97 -3.21
CA ASN A 20 -0.43 -19.24 -2.37
C ASN A 20 0.94 -19.00 -3.04
N GLN A 21 1.03 -18.09 -4.01
CA GLN A 21 2.29 -17.72 -4.67
C GLN A 21 3.39 -17.28 -3.68
N GLN A 22 3.01 -16.78 -2.51
CA GLN A 22 3.94 -16.27 -1.50
C GLN A 22 4.49 -17.32 -0.54
N ILE A 23 4.07 -18.60 -0.61
CA ILE A 23 4.58 -19.64 0.32
C ILE A 23 6.11 -19.80 0.24
N LYS A 24 6.71 -19.59 -0.94
CA LYS A 24 8.15 -19.70 -1.16
C LYS A 24 8.86 -18.34 -1.19
N ALA A 25 8.17 -17.24 -0.84
CA ALA A 25 8.80 -15.93 -0.80
C ALA A 25 9.88 -15.89 0.30
N PRO A 26 11.02 -15.21 0.05
CA PRO A 26 12.03 -15.02 1.08
C PRO A 26 11.45 -14.24 2.26
N ALA A 27 11.94 -14.53 3.46
CA ALA A 27 11.56 -13.78 4.66
C ALA A 27 11.91 -12.29 4.49
N PRO A 28 11.08 -11.37 5.02
CA PRO A 28 11.37 -9.95 4.93
C PRO A 28 12.65 -9.62 5.71
N THR A 29 13.46 -8.69 5.18
CA THR A 29 14.70 -8.23 5.82
C THR A 29 14.45 -7.64 7.21
N GLN A 30 13.32 -6.96 7.39
CA GLN A 30 12.87 -6.42 8.67
C GLN A 30 11.38 -6.73 8.85
N ARG A 31 10.99 -7.18 10.04
CA ARG A 31 9.58 -7.45 10.36
C ARG A 31 8.86 -6.13 10.66
N PHE A 32 7.61 -6.00 10.25
CA PHE A 32 6.76 -4.88 10.66
C PHE A 32 6.69 -4.79 12.20
N GLY A 33 6.65 -3.57 12.73
CA GLY A 33 6.66 -3.32 14.18
C GLY A 33 8.04 -3.44 14.84
N THR A 34 9.11 -3.56 14.06
CA THR A 34 10.50 -3.52 14.54
C THR A 34 11.26 -2.38 13.89
N VAL A 35 12.34 -1.92 14.53
CA VAL A 35 13.28 -0.92 14.00
C VAL A 35 14.66 -1.53 13.80
N SER A 36 15.44 -1.02 12.85
CA SER A 36 16.83 -1.45 12.64
C SER A 36 17.70 -1.07 13.84
N GLN A 37 18.48 -2.01 14.37
CA GLN A 37 19.36 -1.78 15.53
C GLN A 37 20.63 -0.97 15.19
N ARG A 38 20.96 -0.84 13.90
CA ARG A 38 22.19 -0.18 13.43
C ARG A 38 21.86 1.05 12.58
N LEU A 39 21.15 2.01 13.17
CA LEU A 39 20.81 3.27 12.51
C LEU A 39 21.55 4.45 13.17
N PRO A 40 22.61 5.00 12.55
CA PRO A 40 23.47 6.02 13.17
C PRO A 40 22.89 7.43 13.05
N ILE A 41 21.68 7.66 13.59
CA ILE A 41 21.01 8.98 13.58
C ILE A 41 20.98 9.67 14.96
N GLY A 42 21.72 9.13 15.93
CA GLY A 42 21.81 9.69 17.28
C GLY A 42 20.57 9.50 18.16
N LEU A 43 19.71 8.52 17.83
CA LEU A 43 18.52 8.17 18.62
C LEU A 43 18.56 6.70 19.05
N ASP A 44 18.26 6.46 20.32
CA ASP A 44 18.16 5.12 20.89
C ASP A 44 17.02 4.30 20.24
N ASP A 45 17.18 2.98 20.19
CA ASP A 45 16.22 2.04 19.61
C ASP A 45 14.83 2.18 20.20
N HIS A 46 14.72 2.38 21.53
CA HIS A 46 13.43 2.53 22.20
C HIS A 46 12.70 3.81 21.73
N VAL A 47 13.42 4.92 21.65
CA VAL A 47 12.87 6.22 21.21
C VAL A 47 12.39 6.13 19.76
N ARG A 48 13.16 5.47 18.90
CA ARG A 48 12.78 5.26 17.50
C ARG A 48 11.56 4.36 17.38
N LEU A 49 11.48 3.29 18.16
CA LEU A 49 10.35 2.37 18.15
C LEU A 49 9.06 3.08 18.57
N GLU A 50 9.08 3.83 19.67
CA GLU A 50 7.93 4.61 20.13
C GLU A 50 7.48 5.65 19.09
N SER A 51 8.43 6.41 18.53
CA SER A 51 8.15 7.38 17.47
C SER A 51 7.55 6.72 16.23
N VAL A 52 8.10 5.59 15.78
CA VAL A 52 7.61 4.87 14.59
C VAL A 52 6.22 4.29 14.83
N GLN A 53 5.90 3.83 16.04
CA GLN A 53 4.55 3.37 16.38
C GLN A 53 3.53 4.50 16.22
N MET A 54 3.81 5.69 16.77
CA MET A 54 2.93 6.85 16.65
C MET A 54 2.83 7.34 15.19
N LEU A 55 3.95 7.39 14.47
CA LEU A 55 3.98 7.81 13.07
C LEU A 55 3.22 6.83 12.17
N ASN A 56 3.25 5.52 12.42
CA ASN A 56 2.43 4.57 11.66
C ASN A 56 0.93 4.79 11.85
N GLN A 57 0.49 5.13 13.07
CA GLN A 57 -0.91 5.50 13.29
C GLN A 57 -1.27 6.77 12.53
N LEU A 58 -0.44 7.81 12.63
CA LEU A 58 -0.63 9.06 11.89
C LEU A 58 -0.64 8.82 10.37
N LEU A 59 0.24 7.97 9.86
CA LEU A 59 0.32 7.59 8.44
C LEU A 59 -0.97 6.93 7.98
N ALA A 60 -1.50 5.98 8.75
CA ALA A 60 -2.75 5.29 8.42
C ALA A 60 -3.94 6.25 8.36
N ASP A 61 -4.03 7.18 9.33
CA ASP A 61 -5.08 8.19 9.37
C ASP A 61 -4.95 9.19 8.21
N THR A 62 -3.71 9.60 7.89
CA THR A 62 -3.41 10.53 6.79
C THR A 62 -3.71 9.91 5.43
N ILE A 63 -3.36 8.64 5.20
CA ILE A 63 -3.73 7.89 3.99
C ILE A 63 -5.26 7.82 3.85
N SER A 64 -5.96 7.53 4.94
CA SER A 64 -7.42 7.46 4.94
C SER A 64 -8.05 8.81 4.61
N LEU A 65 -7.50 9.91 5.16
CA LEU A 65 -7.96 11.27 4.87
C LEU A 65 -7.67 11.68 3.42
N ARG A 66 -6.47 11.39 2.90
CA ARG A 66 -6.11 11.58 1.50
C ARG A 66 -7.12 10.92 0.58
N ASP A 67 -7.43 9.64 0.83
CA ASP A 67 -8.35 8.89 -0.02
C ASP A 67 -9.80 9.40 0.11
N LEU A 68 -10.20 9.89 1.29
CA LEU A 68 -11.47 10.56 1.48
C LEU A 68 -11.58 11.86 0.69
N TYR A 69 -10.50 12.66 0.58
CA TYR A 69 -10.48 13.83 -0.29
C TYR A 69 -10.68 13.44 -1.76
N LYS A 70 -10.00 12.40 -2.24
CA LYS A 70 -10.15 11.97 -3.63
C LYS A 70 -11.54 11.41 -3.93
N LYS A 71 -12.10 10.66 -2.98
CA LYS A 71 -13.51 10.22 -3.03
C LYS A 71 -14.45 11.41 -3.11
N SER A 72 -14.29 12.40 -2.23
CA SER A 72 -15.10 13.62 -2.21
C SER A 72 -14.99 14.40 -3.53
N HIS A 73 -13.79 14.52 -4.09
CA HIS A 73 -13.52 15.12 -5.39
C HIS A 73 -14.30 14.45 -6.53
N TRP A 74 -14.39 13.12 -6.54
CA TRP A 74 -15.16 12.38 -7.55
C TRP A 74 -16.68 12.44 -7.33
N GLN A 75 -17.13 12.50 -6.07
CA GLN A 75 -18.54 12.35 -5.72
C GLN A 75 -19.30 13.67 -5.50
N VAL A 76 -18.60 14.80 -5.38
CA VAL A 76 -19.25 16.10 -5.14
C VAL A 76 -20.16 16.50 -6.30
N VAL A 77 -21.31 17.09 -5.96
CA VAL A 77 -22.32 17.62 -6.89
C VAL A 77 -22.98 18.88 -6.30
N GLY A 78 -23.73 19.63 -7.09
CA GLY A 78 -24.52 20.77 -6.64
C GLY A 78 -23.96 22.15 -7.03
N PRO A 79 -24.56 23.26 -6.54
CA PRO A 79 -24.25 24.62 -7.00
C PRO A 79 -22.79 25.05 -6.82
N THR A 80 -22.06 24.42 -5.88
CA THR A 80 -20.66 24.69 -5.57
C THR A 80 -19.71 23.62 -6.12
N PHE A 81 -20.17 22.77 -7.06
CA PHE A 81 -19.42 21.64 -7.62
C PHE A 81 -18.00 22.01 -8.01
N TYR A 82 -17.82 22.98 -8.89
CA TYR A 82 -16.50 23.29 -9.44
C TYR A 82 -15.50 23.75 -8.38
N GLN A 83 -15.93 24.64 -7.47
CA GLN A 83 -15.08 25.14 -6.39
C GLN A 83 -14.66 24.01 -5.44
N LEU A 84 -15.61 23.17 -5.01
CA LEU A 84 -15.33 22.08 -4.09
C LEU A 84 -14.53 20.96 -4.76
N HIS A 85 -14.80 20.66 -6.03
CA HIS A 85 -14.06 19.66 -6.81
C HIS A 85 -12.57 20.01 -6.87
N LEU A 86 -12.23 21.27 -7.19
CA LEU A 86 -10.84 21.72 -7.20
C LEU A 86 -10.22 21.78 -5.80
N LEU A 87 -10.99 22.23 -4.79
CA LEU A 87 -10.51 22.29 -3.41
C LEU A 87 -10.14 20.90 -2.86
N PHE A 88 -10.99 19.91 -3.12
CA PHE A 88 -10.71 18.54 -2.68
C PHE A 88 -9.50 17.94 -3.38
N ASP A 89 -9.25 18.28 -4.65
CA ASP A 89 -8.06 17.79 -5.35
C ASP A 89 -6.77 18.43 -4.81
N LYS A 90 -6.80 19.75 -4.58
CA LYS A 90 -5.69 20.46 -3.93
C LYS A 90 -5.34 19.85 -2.57
N HIS A 91 -6.33 19.59 -1.72
CA HIS A 91 -6.08 18.98 -0.42
C HIS A 91 -5.65 17.52 -0.55
N TYR A 92 -6.09 16.78 -1.57
CA TYR A 92 -5.57 15.45 -1.85
C TYR A 92 -4.06 15.49 -2.15
N GLU A 93 -3.60 16.41 -2.99
CA GLU A 93 -2.18 16.58 -3.34
C GLU A 93 -1.34 16.91 -2.09
N GLU A 94 -1.79 17.86 -1.27
CA GLU A 94 -1.12 18.23 -0.01
C GLU A 94 -1.07 17.03 0.96
N GLN A 95 -2.14 16.23 1.07
CA GLN A 95 -2.14 15.02 1.89
C GLN A 95 -1.22 13.93 1.31
N ALA A 96 -1.07 13.83 -0.01
CA ALA A 96 -0.16 12.88 -0.63
C ALA A 96 1.31 13.20 -0.28
N GLU A 97 1.69 14.48 -0.27
CA GLU A 97 3.02 14.93 0.18
C GLU A 97 3.25 14.61 1.66
N LEU A 98 2.22 14.77 2.51
CA LEU A 98 2.30 14.40 3.93
C LEU A 98 2.49 12.89 4.12
N VAL A 99 1.75 12.07 3.36
CA VAL A 99 1.89 10.60 3.39
C VAL A 99 3.32 10.20 3.06
N ASP A 100 3.90 10.77 2.00
CA ASP A 100 5.27 10.51 1.59
C ASP A 100 6.27 10.94 2.67
N THR A 101 6.16 12.17 3.16
CA THR A 101 7.04 12.71 4.20
C THR A 101 7.02 11.87 5.49
N ILE A 102 5.84 11.43 5.92
CA ILE A 102 5.69 10.59 7.13
C ILE A 102 6.27 9.20 6.88
N ALA A 103 6.00 8.60 5.72
CA ALA A 103 6.52 7.29 5.36
C ALA A 103 8.05 7.31 5.28
N GLU A 104 8.64 8.29 4.59
CA GLU A 104 10.09 8.46 4.52
C GLU A 104 10.72 8.67 5.90
N ARG A 105 10.01 9.32 6.84
CA ARG A 105 10.49 9.50 8.22
C ARG A 105 10.48 8.20 9.04
N ILE A 106 9.59 7.26 8.72
CA ILE A 106 9.52 5.95 9.37
C ILE A 106 10.67 5.04 8.91
N GLN A 107 11.10 5.18 7.64
CA GLN A 107 12.15 4.38 7.01
C GLN A 107 13.56 4.75 7.51
#